data_AF-A0A1X6ZSW7-F1
#
_entry.id   AF-A0A1X6ZSW7-F1
#
_cell.length_a   1.000
_cell.length_b   1.000
_cell.length_c   1.000
_cell.angle_alpha   90.00
_cell.angle_beta   90.00
_cell.angle_gamma   90.00
#
_symmetry.space_group_name_H-M   'P 1'
#
loop_
_entity.id
_entity.type
_entity.pdbx_description
1 polymer ?
#
loop_
_entity_poly.entity_id
_entity_poly.type
_entity_poly.pdbx_seq_one_letter_code
_entity_poly.pdbx_strand_id
1 'polypeptide(L)'
;MTQGDRAEMNRYPRDMRGHGPTPPDPQWPGDARIALQFVVNYEEGGENCVLHGDPASEAFLSDIPGAAPWPGQRHWNMESIYDYGARAGFWRLHRLFTEAGIAPTVYGVATALARSPEQVAAMKASGWEIASHGLKWIEHKDMQEAEERAAIAEAVRLHEEVVGERPRGWYTGRCSVNTVRLVAEEGGFDYVSDCYDDDLPYWRAFGQRDQLMIPYTLEANDMRFAASPGWVTGGDFEAYLTDAFDTLYAEGQAGAPKMMTVGLHCRLIGRPGKIAGLKRFLEHVQRHERVWCPRRIDIAQHWARVHPPARAERPSAMSRERFVAVFAPVLGPAAWLAERAWALELGPAHDSAVGLHNAFCRAFRRAGPEARSALAADSAGGLSADAACDGFEQALLERLKEVLP
;
A
#
# COMPACT_ATOMS: atom_id res chain seq x y z
N MET A 1 29.18 -36.68 -11.94
CA MET A 1 28.14 -35.67 -12.15
C MET A 1 27.20 -35.74 -10.95
N THR A 2 27.53 -35.02 -9.89
CA THR A 2 26.80 -35.06 -8.61
C THR A 2 25.63 -34.10 -8.65
N GLN A 3 24.51 -34.55 -8.09
CA GLN A 3 23.39 -33.75 -7.63
C GLN A 3 23.90 -32.61 -6.74
N GLY A 4 24.02 -31.42 -7.31
CA GLY A 4 24.36 -30.18 -6.61
C GLY A 4 23.81 -29.06 -7.47
N ASP A 5 23.05 -28.16 -6.84
CA ASP A 5 22.42 -27.00 -7.45
C ASP A 5 21.18 -27.29 -8.32
N ARG A 6 20.14 -27.87 -7.71
CA ARG A 6 18.80 -27.35 -8.03
C ARG A 6 18.81 -25.90 -7.54
N ALA A 7 18.97 -24.95 -8.46
CA ALA A 7 18.79 -23.53 -8.22
C ALA A 7 17.61 -23.35 -7.24
N GLU A 8 17.84 -22.64 -6.14
CA GLU A 8 16.78 -22.18 -5.25
C GLU A 8 15.67 -21.61 -6.13
N MET A 9 14.53 -22.30 -6.20
CA MET A 9 13.47 -21.83 -7.06
C MET A 9 13.02 -20.49 -6.56
N ASN A 10 13.05 -19.49 -7.44
CA ASN A 10 12.58 -18.15 -7.14
C ASN A 10 11.09 -18.24 -6.80
N ARG A 11 10.74 -18.10 -5.51
CA ARG A 11 9.35 -18.09 -5.05
C ARG A 11 8.74 -16.73 -5.33
N TYR A 12 7.49 -16.70 -5.79
CA TYR A 12 6.79 -15.44 -6.06
C TYR A 12 6.45 -14.71 -4.75
N PRO A 13 7.02 -13.52 -4.47
CA PRO A 13 6.92 -12.89 -3.15
C PRO A 13 5.74 -11.92 -3.02
N ARG A 14 4.94 -11.73 -4.08
CA ARG A 14 3.82 -10.80 -4.11
C ARG A 14 2.53 -11.48 -3.69
N ASP A 15 1.75 -10.78 -2.87
CA ASP A 15 0.44 -11.23 -2.46
C ASP A 15 -0.61 -10.77 -3.47
N MET A 16 -1.18 -11.73 -4.19
CA MET A 16 -2.27 -11.50 -5.15
C MET A 16 -3.64 -11.84 -4.54
N ARG A 17 -3.67 -12.32 -3.29
CA ARG A 17 -4.89 -12.67 -2.57
C ARG A 17 -5.42 -11.45 -1.84
N GLY A 18 -4.55 -10.76 -1.10
CA GLY A 18 -4.97 -9.71 -0.16
C GLY A 18 -6.04 -10.25 0.79
N HIS A 19 -7.12 -9.50 0.95
CA HIS A 19 -8.29 -9.94 1.73
C HIS A 19 -9.17 -11.00 1.03
N GLY A 20 -8.97 -11.25 -0.27
CA GLY A 20 -9.79 -12.18 -1.05
C GLY A 20 -11.24 -11.69 -1.25
N PRO A 21 -12.20 -12.60 -1.51
CA PRO A 21 -13.57 -12.22 -1.86
C PRO A 21 -14.40 -11.68 -0.68
N THR A 22 -13.94 -11.86 0.55
CA THR A 22 -14.65 -11.48 1.77
C THR A 22 -13.75 -10.63 2.66
N PRO A 23 -13.59 -9.33 2.33
CA PRO A 23 -12.79 -8.43 3.15
C PRO A 23 -13.35 -8.27 4.56
N PRO A 24 -12.48 -8.00 5.56
CA PRO A 24 -12.93 -7.79 6.92
C PRO A 24 -13.83 -6.55 7.01
N ASP A 25 -14.88 -6.62 7.82
CA ASP A 25 -15.69 -5.43 8.15
C ASP A 25 -14.80 -4.45 8.93
N PRO A 26 -14.49 -3.26 8.39
CA PRO A 26 -13.62 -2.31 9.05
C PRO A 26 -14.23 -1.75 10.34
N GLN A 27 -15.55 -1.83 10.56
CA GLN A 27 -16.26 -1.27 11.72
C GLN A 27 -15.97 0.22 11.95
N TRP A 28 -15.95 1.01 10.87
CA TRP A 28 -15.60 2.42 10.94
C TRP A 28 -16.42 3.19 11.99
N PRO A 29 -15.81 4.16 12.71
CA PRO A 29 -16.50 4.92 13.75
C PRO A 29 -17.79 5.57 13.24
N GLY A 30 -18.82 5.56 14.07
CA GLY A 30 -20.14 6.09 13.68
C GLY A 30 -20.85 5.23 12.63
N ASP A 31 -20.45 3.97 12.48
CA ASP A 31 -20.97 3.05 11.46
C ASP A 31 -20.77 3.66 10.07
N ALA A 32 -19.61 4.27 9.81
CA ALA A 32 -19.39 5.00 8.57
C ALA A 32 -19.43 4.06 7.36
N ARG A 33 -20.09 4.49 6.27
CA ARG A 33 -20.16 3.75 5.01
C ARG A 33 -18.88 3.84 4.21
N ILE A 34 -18.09 4.88 4.46
CA ILE A 34 -16.79 5.10 3.83
C ILE A 34 -15.90 5.91 4.77
N ALA A 35 -14.61 5.60 4.79
CA ALA A 35 -13.58 6.42 5.40
C ALA A 35 -12.87 7.25 4.30
N LEU A 36 -13.17 8.54 4.20
CA LEU A 36 -12.60 9.45 3.21
C LEU A 36 -11.39 10.20 3.78
N GLN A 37 -10.19 9.82 3.37
CA GLN A 37 -8.93 10.31 3.93
C GLN A 37 -8.23 11.25 2.94
N PHE A 38 -8.02 12.50 3.34
CA PHE A 38 -7.32 13.50 2.52
C PHE A 38 -5.84 13.59 2.89
N VAL A 39 -4.97 13.49 1.88
CA VAL A 39 -3.53 13.71 2.02
C VAL A 39 -3.13 15.01 1.35
N VAL A 40 -2.44 15.89 2.08
CA VAL A 40 -1.80 17.08 1.52
C VAL A 40 -0.28 16.85 1.53
N ASN A 41 0.30 16.64 0.35
CA ASN A 41 1.74 16.53 0.19
C ASN A 41 2.36 17.94 0.34
N TYR A 42 3.38 18.04 1.19
CA TYR A 42 4.18 19.24 1.40
C TYR A 42 5.63 18.94 1.07
N GLU A 43 6.00 19.29 -0.16
CA GLU A 43 7.26 18.89 -0.80
C GLU A 43 8.06 20.11 -1.23
N GLU A 44 7.41 21.28 -1.32
CA GLU A 44 7.97 22.54 -1.76
C GLU A 44 9.11 23.01 -0.85
N GLY A 45 10.33 23.05 -1.41
CA GLY A 45 11.60 23.29 -0.71
C GLY A 45 12.40 22.01 -0.40
N GLY A 46 11.87 20.85 -0.74
CA GLY A 46 12.51 19.53 -0.56
C GLY A 46 12.75 18.77 -1.87
N GLU A 47 12.34 19.32 -3.01
CA GLU A 47 12.54 18.76 -4.35
C GLU A 47 13.99 18.85 -4.85
N ASN A 48 14.26 18.29 -6.04
CA ASN A 48 15.58 18.38 -6.66
C ASN A 48 15.96 19.84 -6.96
N CYS A 49 17.05 20.31 -6.38
CA CYS A 49 17.61 21.61 -6.70
C CYS A 49 19.12 21.63 -6.42
N VAL A 50 19.89 22.28 -7.29
CA VAL A 50 21.34 22.46 -7.07
C VAL A 50 21.66 23.23 -5.78
N LEU A 51 20.73 24.06 -5.28
CA LEU A 51 20.85 24.73 -3.99
C LEU A 51 20.70 23.77 -2.79
N HIS A 52 20.15 22.59 -3.02
CA HIS A 52 20.01 21.52 -2.03
C HIS A 52 21.13 20.48 -2.14
N GLY A 53 22.11 20.71 -3.01
CA GLY A 53 23.21 19.78 -3.30
C GLY A 53 22.88 18.71 -4.35
N ASP A 54 21.74 18.80 -5.04
CA ASP A 54 21.36 17.83 -6.08
C ASP A 54 22.11 18.06 -7.39
N PRO A 55 22.31 17.01 -8.23
CA PRO A 55 23.04 17.13 -9.48
C PRO A 55 22.30 17.94 -10.56
N ALA A 56 20.98 18.14 -10.43
CA ALA A 56 20.14 18.81 -11.44
C ALA A 56 18.92 19.49 -10.81
N SER A 57 18.24 20.32 -11.59
CA SER A 57 16.91 20.84 -11.25
C SER A 57 15.82 19.78 -11.26
N GLU A 58 14.71 20.05 -10.55
CA GLU A 58 13.49 19.26 -10.62
C GLU A 58 12.85 19.27 -12.01
N ALA A 59 12.15 18.18 -12.31
CA ALA A 59 11.43 17.94 -13.54
C ALA A 59 10.05 17.30 -13.33
N PHE A 60 9.75 16.82 -12.13
CA PHE A 60 8.54 16.07 -11.84
C PHE A 60 7.44 16.96 -11.20
N LEU A 61 6.18 16.57 -11.43
CA LEU A 61 4.95 17.20 -10.92
C LEU A 61 4.94 18.73 -10.97
N SER A 62 5.00 19.26 -12.19
CA SER A 62 4.89 20.69 -12.47
C SER A 62 3.96 20.96 -13.65
N ASP A 63 3.59 22.23 -13.85
CA ASP A 63 2.82 22.66 -15.01
C ASP A 63 3.68 22.78 -16.29
N ILE A 64 4.92 22.28 -16.31
CA ILE A 64 5.82 22.27 -17.48
C ILE A 64 5.78 20.87 -18.12
N PRO A 65 5.00 20.65 -19.19
CA PRO A 65 4.87 19.33 -19.80
C PRO A 65 6.21 18.85 -20.37
N GLY A 66 6.60 17.61 -20.02
CA GLY A 66 7.84 17.02 -20.53
C GLY A 66 9.10 17.71 -20.02
N ALA A 67 9.04 18.41 -18.87
CA ALA A 67 10.24 18.95 -18.24
C ALA A 67 11.29 17.85 -18.05
N ALA A 68 12.55 18.21 -18.32
CA ALA A 68 13.71 17.35 -18.09
C ALA A 68 14.61 18.03 -17.04
N PRO A 69 15.31 17.25 -16.20
CA PRO A 69 16.28 17.80 -15.26
C PRO A 69 17.37 18.57 -16.01
N TRP A 70 17.79 19.72 -15.49
CA TRP A 70 18.90 20.50 -16.05
C TRP A 70 20.17 20.26 -15.20
N PRO A 71 21.15 19.48 -15.68
CA PRO A 71 22.35 19.18 -14.90
C PRO A 71 23.14 20.44 -14.55
N GLY A 72 23.54 20.55 -13.27
CA GLY A 72 24.35 21.65 -12.74
C GLY A 72 23.69 23.03 -12.82
N GLN A 73 22.39 23.10 -13.12
CA GLN A 73 21.67 24.35 -13.37
C GLN A 73 20.41 24.47 -12.53
N ARG A 74 20.07 25.71 -12.22
CA ARG A 74 18.77 26.09 -11.66
C ARG A 74 17.75 26.18 -12.78
N HIS A 75 16.51 25.79 -12.48
CA HIS A 75 15.39 25.90 -13.41
C HIS A 75 14.38 26.88 -12.83
N TRP A 76 14.54 28.17 -13.15
CA TRP A 76 13.74 29.25 -12.57
C TRP A 76 12.22 29.04 -12.65
N ASN A 77 11.73 28.58 -13.80
CA ASN A 77 10.30 28.30 -13.97
C ASN A 77 9.83 27.18 -13.04
N MET A 78 10.62 26.12 -12.89
CA MET A 78 10.31 25.02 -11.98
C MET A 78 10.30 25.48 -10.52
N GLU A 79 11.35 26.18 -10.08
CA GLU A 79 11.45 26.70 -8.71
C GLU A 79 10.25 27.60 -8.38
N SER A 80 9.90 28.54 -9.27
CA SER A 80 8.75 29.43 -9.04
C SER A 80 7.39 28.73 -9.08
N ILE A 81 7.27 27.57 -9.75
CA ILE A 81 6.08 26.71 -9.68
C ILE A 81 5.98 26.03 -8.31
N TYR A 82 7.08 25.52 -7.78
CA TYR A 82 7.12 24.95 -6.43
C TYR A 82 6.88 26.03 -5.37
N ASP A 83 7.49 27.21 -5.49
CA ASP A 83 7.24 28.35 -4.61
C ASP A 83 5.75 28.70 -4.50
N TYR A 84 4.98 28.56 -5.59
CA TYR A 84 3.53 28.80 -5.56
C TYR A 84 2.81 27.90 -4.54
N GLY A 85 3.23 26.63 -4.42
CA GLY A 85 2.66 25.68 -3.47
C GLY A 85 2.82 26.18 -2.04
N ALA A 86 4.06 26.49 -1.62
CA ALA A 86 4.33 27.00 -0.28
C ALA A 86 3.72 28.39 -0.01
N ARG A 87 3.75 29.30 -1.01
CA ARG A 87 3.36 30.71 -0.85
C ARG A 87 1.87 30.97 -0.94
N ALA A 88 1.12 30.15 -1.69
CA ALA A 88 -0.28 30.44 -1.99
C ALA A 88 -1.18 29.19 -2.00
N GLY A 89 -0.69 28.08 -2.56
CA GLY A 89 -1.43 26.84 -2.69
C GLY A 89 -1.80 26.24 -1.34
N PHE A 90 -0.81 26.08 -0.46
CA PHE A 90 -0.98 25.60 0.91
C PHE A 90 -2.03 26.40 1.67
N TRP A 91 -1.92 27.73 1.70
CA TRP A 91 -2.86 28.58 2.43
C TRP A 91 -4.29 28.50 1.91
N ARG A 92 -4.48 28.19 0.62
CA ARG A 92 -5.81 27.98 0.05
C ARG A 92 -6.41 26.66 0.48
N LEU A 93 -5.62 25.59 0.52
CA LEU A 93 -6.03 24.29 1.04
C LEU A 93 -6.28 24.35 2.54
N HIS A 94 -5.41 25.02 3.29
CA HIS A 94 -5.54 25.22 4.73
C HIS A 94 -6.88 25.86 5.11
N ARG A 95 -7.26 26.96 4.44
CA ARG A 95 -8.58 27.58 4.63
C ARG A 95 -9.72 26.63 4.26
N LEU A 96 -9.63 25.96 3.10
CA LEU A 96 -10.69 25.06 2.63
C LEU A 96 -10.97 23.93 3.65
N PHE A 97 -9.93 23.25 4.11
CA PHE A 97 -10.08 22.15 5.08
C PHE A 97 -10.50 22.64 6.46
N THR A 98 -9.98 23.79 6.91
CA THR A 98 -10.38 24.41 8.19
C THR A 98 -11.85 24.81 8.16
N GLU A 99 -12.32 25.46 7.09
CA GLU A 99 -13.73 25.83 6.89
C GLU A 99 -14.64 24.60 6.81
N ALA A 100 -14.16 23.50 6.23
CA ALA A 100 -14.88 22.24 6.16
C ALA A 100 -14.86 21.43 7.46
N GLY A 101 -14.07 21.82 8.46
CA GLY A 101 -13.90 21.05 9.70
C GLY A 101 -13.22 19.69 9.49
N ILE A 102 -12.40 19.55 8.44
CA ILE A 102 -11.70 18.31 8.08
C ILE A 102 -10.21 18.48 8.38
N ALA A 103 -9.62 17.55 9.12
CA ALA A 103 -8.18 17.50 9.36
C ALA A 103 -7.53 16.49 8.41
N PRO A 104 -6.84 16.91 7.33
CA PRO A 104 -6.07 16.02 6.48
C PRO A 104 -4.81 15.51 7.20
N THR A 105 -4.16 14.53 6.57
CA THR A 105 -2.79 14.14 6.88
C THR A 105 -1.84 14.83 5.92
N VAL A 106 -0.80 15.46 6.47
CA VAL A 106 0.30 16.01 5.68
C VAL A 106 1.32 14.91 5.43
N TYR A 107 1.70 14.72 4.17
CA TYR A 107 2.93 14.01 3.82
C TYR A 107 4.03 15.04 3.68
N GLY A 108 4.77 15.25 4.76
CA GLY A 108 5.75 16.32 4.88
C GLY A 108 7.17 15.84 4.65
N VAL A 109 7.81 16.36 3.61
CA VAL A 109 9.24 16.13 3.35
C VAL A 109 10.05 16.89 4.39
N ALA A 110 10.91 16.21 5.15
CA ALA A 110 11.54 16.80 6.33
C ALA A 110 12.31 18.09 6.02
N THR A 111 13.04 18.15 4.89
CA THR A 111 13.73 19.37 4.46
C THR A 111 12.79 20.50 4.03
N ALA A 112 11.63 20.18 3.45
CA ALA A 112 10.61 21.17 3.08
C ALA A 112 9.95 21.77 4.33
N LEU A 113 9.63 20.93 5.32
CA LEU A 113 9.10 21.36 6.63
C LEU A 113 10.09 22.29 7.33
N ALA A 114 11.38 21.94 7.36
CA ALA A 114 12.44 22.76 7.97
C ALA A 114 12.55 24.18 7.37
N ARG A 115 12.21 24.33 6.08
CA ARG A 115 12.21 25.61 5.36
C ARG A 115 10.89 26.39 5.50
N SER A 116 9.88 25.80 6.15
CA SER A 116 8.50 26.29 6.11
C SER A 116 7.87 26.41 7.51
N PRO A 117 8.47 27.16 8.45
CA PRO A 117 8.03 27.22 9.84
C PRO A 117 6.59 27.76 10.01
N GLU A 118 6.14 28.69 9.16
CA GLU A 118 4.78 29.22 9.22
C GLU A 118 3.74 28.17 8.85
N GLN A 119 4.02 27.36 7.82
CA GLN A 119 3.15 26.28 7.38
C GLN A 119 3.10 25.16 8.42
N VAL A 120 4.25 24.77 8.99
CA VAL A 120 4.31 23.80 10.10
C VAL A 120 3.49 24.29 11.29
N ALA A 121 3.63 25.56 11.69
CA ALA A 121 2.83 26.14 12.76
C ALA A 121 1.32 26.08 12.46
N ALA A 122 0.91 26.37 11.23
CA ALA A 122 -0.48 26.30 10.80
C ALA A 122 -1.04 24.87 10.79
N MET A 123 -0.27 23.88 10.32
CA MET A 123 -0.64 22.46 10.34
C MET A 123 -0.90 22.00 11.78
N LYS A 124 0.02 22.32 12.70
CA LYS A 124 -0.09 21.97 14.13
C LYS A 124 -1.29 22.66 14.80
N ALA A 125 -1.47 23.96 14.56
CA ALA A 125 -2.59 24.71 15.13
C ALA A 125 -3.96 24.18 14.67
N SER A 126 -4.04 23.63 13.46
CA SER A 126 -5.24 23.01 12.91
C SER A 126 -5.42 21.53 13.29
N GLY A 127 -4.51 20.95 14.08
CA GLY A 127 -4.58 19.53 14.49
C GLY A 127 -4.40 18.54 13.34
N TRP A 128 -3.79 18.98 12.23
CA TRP A 128 -3.46 18.10 11.12
C TRP A 128 -2.39 17.10 11.57
N GLU A 129 -2.49 15.86 11.11
CA GLU A 129 -1.38 14.91 11.26
C GLU A 129 -0.24 15.34 10.33
N ILE A 130 1.01 15.26 10.79
CA ILE A 130 2.20 15.42 9.94
C ILE A 130 2.95 14.09 9.92
N ALA A 131 2.79 13.34 8.83
CA ALA A 131 3.53 12.10 8.57
C ALA A 131 4.81 12.39 7.77
N SER A 132 5.77 11.48 7.84
CA SER A 132 7.02 11.63 7.09
C SER A 132 6.80 11.34 5.61
N HIS A 133 7.28 12.25 4.76
CA HIS A 133 7.41 12.04 3.32
C HIS A 133 8.88 11.85 2.88
N GLY A 134 9.71 11.31 3.78
CA GLY A 134 11.15 11.17 3.56
C GLY A 134 11.95 12.45 3.84
N LEU A 135 13.28 12.35 3.70
CA LEU A 135 14.18 13.47 3.95
C LEU A 135 14.07 14.54 2.85
N LYS A 136 14.04 14.08 1.60
CA LYS A 136 13.93 14.88 0.38
C LYS A 136 12.93 14.22 -0.56
N TRP A 137 12.37 15.02 -1.46
CA TRP A 137 11.47 14.53 -2.49
C TRP A 137 12.26 14.16 -3.75
N ILE A 138 12.91 12.99 -3.74
CA ILE A 138 13.74 12.48 -4.83
C ILE A 138 13.35 11.03 -5.20
N GLU A 139 13.96 10.50 -6.26
CA GLU A 139 13.77 9.10 -6.65
C GLU A 139 14.73 8.19 -5.88
N HIS A 140 14.20 7.14 -5.25
CA HIS A 140 14.99 6.20 -4.45
C HIS A 140 15.32 4.89 -5.20
N LYS A 141 14.84 4.70 -6.43
CA LYS A 141 14.86 3.39 -7.12
C LYS A 141 16.23 2.70 -7.16
N ASP A 142 17.31 3.48 -7.28
CA ASP A 142 18.71 3.01 -7.34
C ASP A 142 19.53 3.35 -6.08
N MET A 143 18.89 3.91 -5.05
CA MET A 143 19.55 4.31 -3.81
C MET A 143 20.09 3.07 -3.09
N GLN A 144 21.34 3.15 -2.64
CA GLN A 144 21.97 2.03 -1.93
C GLN A 144 21.29 1.85 -0.56
N GLU A 145 21.12 0.59 -0.11
CA GLU A 145 20.39 0.31 1.13
C GLU A 145 20.95 1.07 2.34
N ALA A 146 22.28 1.16 2.46
CA ALA A 146 22.92 1.88 3.57
C ALA A 146 22.64 3.40 3.53
N GLU A 147 22.59 3.98 2.34
CA GLU A 147 22.26 5.39 2.12
C GLU A 147 20.79 5.64 2.43
N GLU A 148 19.89 4.79 1.93
CA GLU A 148 18.46 4.92 2.18
C GLU A 148 18.11 4.77 3.66
N ARG A 149 18.75 3.82 4.36
CA ARG A 149 18.59 3.65 5.81
C ARG A 149 19.04 4.90 6.57
N ALA A 150 20.17 5.50 6.18
CA ALA A 150 20.65 6.75 6.78
C ALA A 150 19.70 7.92 6.48
N ALA A 151 19.17 8.02 5.27
CA ALA A 151 18.18 9.03 4.88
C ALA A 151 16.87 8.89 5.66
N ILE A 152 16.40 7.66 5.93
CA ILE A 152 15.22 7.40 6.78
C ILE A 152 15.47 7.89 8.21
N ALA A 153 16.60 7.52 8.81
CA ALA A 153 16.95 7.96 10.16
C ALA A 153 17.07 9.48 10.27
N GLU A 154 17.68 10.11 9.27
CA GLU A 154 17.83 11.57 9.21
C GLU A 154 16.49 12.29 8.97
N ALA A 155 15.60 11.72 8.17
CA ALA A 155 14.24 12.22 8.00
C ALA A 155 13.49 12.23 9.33
N VAL A 156 13.56 11.13 10.10
CA VAL A 156 12.91 11.01 11.42
C VAL A 156 13.47 12.07 12.38
N ARG A 157 14.80 12.19 12.46
CA ARG A 157 15.48 13.16 13.32
C ARG A 157 15.07 14.60 13.00
N LEU A 158 15.19 15.01 11.73
CA LEU A 158 14.86 16.37 11.30
C LEU A 158 13.37 16.67 11.44
N HIS A 159 12.51 15.69 11.13
CA HIS A 159 11.07 15.84 11.34
C HIS A 159 10.77 16.10 12.82
N GLU A 160 11.33 15.32 13.74
CA GLU A 160 11.13 15.51 15.18
C GLU A 160 11.61 16.88 15.66
N GLU A 161 12.74 17.38 15.16
CA GLU A 161 13.24 18.71 15.49
C GLU A 161 12.31 19.84 15.03
N VAL A 162 11.75 19.72 13.81
CA VAL A 162 10.94 20.77 13.19
C VAL A 162 9.49 20.73 13.68
N VAL A 163 8.91 19.54 13.79
CA VAL A 163 7.52 19.33 14.19
C VAL A 163 7.38 19.31 15.71
N GLY A 164 8.43 18.93 16.44
CA GLY A 164 8.44 18.79 17.90
C GLY A 164 7.98 17.43 18.42
N GLU A 165 7.64 16.51 17.51
CA GLU A 165 7.35 15.11 17.80
C GLU A 165 7.77 14.24 16.60
N ARG A 166 8.10 12.98 16.86
CA ARG A 166 8.47 12.05 15.79
C ARG A 166 7.30 11.76 14.84
N PRO A 167 7.55 11.49 13.55
CA PRO A 167 6.52 11.00 12.65
C PRO A 167 6.07 9.60 13.04
N ARG A 168 4.76 9.34 12.91
CA ARG A 168 4.13 8.03 13.15
C ARG A 168 3.68 7.34 11.87
N GLY A 169 3.57 8.07 10.77
CA GLY A 169 3.33 7.56 9.43
C GLY A 169 4.51 7.77 8.50
N TRP A 170 4.65 6.90 7.51
CA TRP A 170 5.65 7.03 6.45
C TRP A 170 5.05 6.82 5.05
N TYR A 171 5.52 7.62 4.10
CA TYR A 171 5.32 7.44 2.67
C TYR A 171 6.53 7.99 1.91
N THR A 172 7.17 7.25 1.02
CA THR A 172 8.23 7.77 0.14
C THR A 172 7.69 8.14 -1.25
N GLY A 173 6.71 7.40 -1.76
CA GLY A 173 6.19 7.52 -3.11
C GLY A 173 7.12 6.88 -4.14
N ARG A 174 8.20 7.56 -4.52
CA ARG A 174 9.20 7.04 -5.47
C ARG A 174 10.24 6.17 -4.77
N CYS A 175 9.76 5.12 -4.11
CA CYS A 175 10.54 4.23 -3.25
C CYS A 175 11.51 3.32 -4.04
N SER A 176 12.54 2.84 -3.35
CA SER A 176 13.32 1.68 -3.77
C SER A 176 12.57 0.38 -3.45
N VAL A 177 13.09 -0.77 -3.89
CA VAL A 177 12.56 -2.08 -3.48
C VAL A 177 12.75 -2.36 -1.98
N ASN A 178 13.69 -1.66 -1.32
CA ASN A 178 14.04 -1.85 0.08
C ASN A 178 13.23 -0.96 1.03
N THR A 179 12.73 0.19 0.57
CA THR A 179 12.17 1.26 1.41
C THR A 179 11.18 0.74 2.45
N VAL A 180 10.15 0.00 2.05
CA VAL A 180 9.10 -0.47 2.98
C VAL A 180 9.69 -1.35 4.08
N ARG A 181 10.62 -2.24 3.73
CA ARG A 181 11.32 -3.08 4.71
C ARG A 181 12.19 -2.23 5.64
N LEU A 182 12.94 -1.26 5.12
CA LEU A 182 13.82 -0.39 5.92
C LEU A 182 13.02 0.47 6.92
N VAL A 183 11.88 0.99 6.48
CA VAL A 183 10.95 1.75 7.33
C VAL A 183 10.34 0.87 8.41
N ALA A 184 9.93 -0.36 8.06
CA ALA A 184 9.46 -1.32 9.06
C ALA A 184 10.58 -1.69 10.06
N GLU A 185 11.82 -1.85 9.61
CA GLU A 185 12.98 -2.14 10.46
C GLU A 185 13.36 -0.97 11.41
N GLU A 186 13.13 0.30 11.03
CA GLU A 186 13.33 1.46 11.93
C GLU A 186 12.43 1.36 13.17
N GLY A 187 11.20 0.87 12.99
CA GLY A 187 10.40 0.32 14.08
C GLY A 187 9.52 1.32 14.86
N GLY A 188 9.50 2.60 14.52
CA GLY A 188 8.69 3.60 15.21
C GLY A 188 7.48 4.13 14.43
N PHE A 189 7.16 3.54 13.27
CA PHE A 189 5.98 3.89 12.46
C PHE A 189 4.77 2.99 12.75
N ASP A 190 3.63 3.62 12.97
CA ASP A 190 2.33 2.95 13.15
C ASP A 190 1.79 2.45 11.81
N TYR A 191 2.10 3.15 10.72
CA TYR A 191 1.70 2.75 9.37
C TYR A 191 2.71 3.17 8.30
N VAL A 192 2.70 2.44 7.17
CA VAL A 192 3.42 2.76 5.94
C VAL A 192 2.43 2.79 4.78
N SER A 193 2.57 3.75 3.86
CA SER A 193 1.63 3.94 2.75
C SER A 193 2.22 3.77 1.36
N ASP A 194 3.46 3.26 1.22
CA ASP A 194 4.07 2.88 -0.05
C ASP A 194 3.47 1.57 -0.60
N CYS A 195 2.15 1.59 -0.82
CA CYS A 195 1.34 0.52 -1.38
C CYS A 195 0.07 1.10 -2.01
N TYR A 196 -0.47 0.42 -3.02
CA TYR A 196 -1.59 0.88 -3.86
C TYR A 196 -2.49 -0.31 -4.25
N ASP A 197 -2.54 -1.31 -3.39
CA ASP A 197 -2.94 -2.68 -3.73
C ASP A 197 -4.20 -3.18 -3.00
N ASP A 198 -4.92 -2.31 -2.30
CA ASP A 198 -6.20 -2.64 -1.64
C ASP A 198 -7.01 -1.37 -1.32
N ASP A 199 -8.29 -1.55 -0.99
CA ASP A 199 -9.22 -0.50 -0.52
C ASP A 199 -9.37 -0.48 1.01
N LEU A 200 -8.62 -1.35 1.71
CA LEU A 200 -8.54 -1.44 3.16
C LEU A 200 -7.09 -1.57 3.66
N PRO A 201 -6.81 -1.14 4.90
CA PRO A 201 -5.54 -1.47 5.54
C PRO A 201 -5.31 -2.98 5.70
N TYR A 202 -4.05 -3.38 5.78
CA TYR A 202 -3.66 -4.77 6.05
C TYR A 202 -2.31 -4.85 6.75
N TRP A 203 -2.08 -5.94 7.50
CA TRP A 203 -0.81 -6.19 8.17
C TRP A 203 0.16 -6.95 7.28
N ARG A 204 1.41 -6.49 7.22
CA ARG A 204 2.50 -7.17 6.51
C ARG A 204 3.66 -7.45 7.45
N ALA A 205 4.11 -8.70 7.46
CA ALA A 205 5.25 -9.12 8.27
C ALA A 205 6.59 -8.73 7.62
N PHE A 206 7.46 -8.10 8.40
CA PHE A 206 8.86 -7.81 8.09
C PHE A 206 9.71 -8.35 9.24
N GLY A 207 10.21 -9.57 9.09
CA GLY A 207 10.85 -10.29 10.18
C GLY A 207 9.92 -10.43 11.38
N GLN A 208 10.33 -9.89 12.54
CA GLN A 208 9.53 -9.96 13.77
C GLN A 208 8.53 -8.83 13.95
N ARG A 209 8.48 -7.85 13.03
CA ARG A 209 7.52 -6.76 13.06
C ARG A 209 6.37 -7.04 12.11
N ASP A 210 5.14 -6.76 12.55
CA ASP A 210 3.99 -6.61 11.66
C ASP A 210 3.78 -5.12 11.44
N GLN A 211 3.94 -4.67 10.20
CA GLN A 211 3.75 -3.29 9.79
C GLN A 211 2.37 -3.13 9.20
N LEU A 212 1.59 -2.17 9.70
CA LEU A 212 0.33 -1.82 9.08
C LEU A 212 0.62 -1.09 7.77
N MET A 213 0.08 -1.64 6.69
CA MET A 213 0.04 -1.01 5.39
C MET A 213 -1.30 -0.32 5.24
N ILE A 214 -1.29 0.96 4.88
CA ILE A 214 -2.50 1.71 4.52
C ILE A 214 -2.33 2.14 3.05
N PRO A 215 -3.06 1.54 2.09
CA PRO A 215 -2.93 1.86 0.68
C PRO A 215 -3.18 3.33 0.35
N TYR A 216 -2.26 3.92 -0.41
CA TYR A 216 -2.39 5.27 -0.97
C TYR A 216 -3.00 5.21 -2.38
N THR A 217 -3.00 6.32 -3.12
CA THR A 217 -3.54 6.39 -4.47
C THR A 217 -2.65 7.22 -5.41
N LEU A 218 -2.53 6.75 -6.66
CA LEU A 218 -1.97 7.52 -7.78
C LEU A 218 -3.05 7.93 -8.79
N GLU A 219 -4.31 7.57 -8.55
CA GLU A 219 -5.45 7.81 -9.44
C GLU A 219 -6.38 8.89 -8.90
N ALA A 220 -6.87 8.76 -7.65
CA ALA A 220 -7.61 9.80 -6.93
C ALA A 220 -6.63 10.84 -6.37
N ASN A 221 -5.77 11.35 -7.26
CA ASN A 221 -4.60 12.15 -6.94
C ASN A 221 -4.46 13.29 -7.96
N ASP A 222 -4.29 14.51 -7.46
CA ASP A 222 -4.12 15.70 -8.30
C ASP A 222 -2.78 15.73 -9.05
N MET A 223 -1.83 14.82 -8.73
CA MET A 223 -0.60 14.62 -9.52
C MET A 223 -0.89 14.38 -11.01
N ARG A 224 -2.08 13.84 -11.31
CA ARG A 224 -2.57 13.61 -12.67
C ARG A 224 -2.75 14.91 -13.46
N PHE A 225 -2.86 16.09 -12.84
CA PHE A 225 -2.79 17.37 -13.56
C PHE A 225 -1.40 17.63 -14.20
N ALA A 226 -0.37 16.92 -13.76
CA ALA A 226 1.00 17.04 -14.24
C ALA A 226 1.50 15.75 -14.94
N ALA A 227 0.60 14.82 -15.25
CA ALA A 227 0.89 13.60 -15.99
C ALA A 227 0.18 13.59 -17.34
N SER A 228 0.65 12.76 -18.29
CA SER A 228 -0.04 12.55 -19.58
C SER A 228 -0.74 11.18 -19.58
N PRO A 229 -2.01 11.06 -20.00
CA PRO A 229 -2.90 12.12 -20.52
C PRO A 229 -3.50 13.05 -19.45
N GLY A 230 -3.49 12.63 -18.17
CA GLY A 230 -3.78 13.49 -17.03
C GLY A 230 -5.20 14.06 -16.91
N TRP A 231 -5.38 14.94 -15.93
CA TRP A 231 -6.55 15.80 -15.76
C TRP A 231 -6.29 17.13 -16.47
N VAL A 232 -7.27 17.62 -17.22
CA VAL A 232 -7.18 18.91 -17.92
C VAL A 232 -7.81 20.02 -17.07
N THR A 233 -8.97 19.74 -16.47
CA THR A 233 -9.77 20.71 -15.72
C THR A 233 -10.04 20.24 -14.29
N GLY A 234 -10.39 21.18 -13.41
CA GLY A 234 -10.90 20.82 -12.08
C GLY A 234 -12.15 19.92 -12.14
N GLY A 235 -12.96 20.02 -13.20
CA GLY A 235 -14.13 19.16 -13.40
C GLY A 235 -13.77 17.69 -13.64
N ASP A 236 -12.64 17.42 -14.32
CA ASP A 236 -12.20 16.03 -14.56
C ASP A 236 -11.86 15.35 -13.24
N PHE A 237 -11.16 16.05 -12.36
CA PHE A 237 -10.80 15.53 -11.05
C PHE A 237 -12.02 15.36 -10.14
N GLU A 238 -12.93 16.34 -10.11
CA GLU A 238 -14.21 16.23 -9.40
C GLU A 238 -15.01 15.00 -9.84
N ALA A 239 -15.19 14.81 -11.15
CA ALA A 239 -15.97 13.70 -11.69
C ALA A 239 -15.37 12.37 -11.23
N TYR A 240 -14.05 12.21 -11.37
CA TYR A 240 -13.36 11.01 -10.93
C TYR A 240 -13.51 10.75 -9.42
N LEU A 241 -13.32 11.79 -8.59
CA LEU A 241 -13.49 11.66 -7.14
C LEU A 241 -14.93 11.30 -6.75
N THR A 242 -15.91 11.89 -7.45
CA THR A 242 -17.34 11.63 -7.22
C THR A 242 -17.68 10.18 -7.55
N ASP A 243 -17.26 9.69 -8.73
CA ASP A 243 -17.50 8.31 -9.14
C ASP A 243 -16.86 7.29 -8.19
N ALA A 244 -15.62 7.55 -7.76
CA ALA A 244 -14.91 6.70 -6.79
C ALA A 244 -15.61 6.70 -5.42
N PHE A 245 -16.02 7.87 -4.94
CA PHE A 245 -16.76 7.99 -3.68
C PHE A 245 -18.10 7.27 -3.75
N ASP A 246 -18.91 7.52 -4.79
CA ASP A 246 -20.26 6.94 -4.92
C ASP A 246 -20.20 5.41 -5.02
N THR A 247 -19.19 4.89 -5.73
CA THR A 247 -18.95 3.44 -5.83
C THR A 247 -18.66 2.82 -4.46
N LEU A 248 -17.65 3.34 -3.74
CA LEU A 248 -17.25 2.81 -2.44
C LEU A 248 -18.32 3.06 -1.37
N TYR A 249 -19.06 4.16 -1.45
CA TYR A 249 -20.17 4.46 -0.56
C TYR A 249 -21.33 3.47 -0.76
N ALA A 250 -21.67 3.13 -2.02
CA ALA A 250 -22.68 2.12 -2.32
C ALA A 250 -22.29 0.72 -1.81
N GLU A 251 -21.01 0.33 -1.95
CA GLU A 251 -20.50 -0.91 -1.34
C GLU A 251 -20.61 -0.89 0.19
N GLY A 252 -20.29 0.25 0.81
CA GLY A 252 -20.50 0.47 2.24
C GLY A 252 -21.95 0.34 2.68
N GLN A 253 -22.89 0.86 1.89
CA GLN A 253 -24.33 0.68 2.12
C GLN A 253 -24.76 -0.79 1.98
N ALA A 254 -24.11 -1.54 1.09
CA ALA A 254 -24.31 -2.99 0.93
C ALA A 254 -23.63 -3.84 2.03
N GLY A 255 -22.97 -3.21 3.01
CA GLY A 255 -22.36 -3.88 4.16
C GLY A 255 -20.87 -4.19 4.01
N ALA A 256 -20.20 -3.63 3.00
CA ALA A 256 -18.76 -3.81 2.78
C ALA A 256 -18.01 -2.46 2.73
N PRO A 257 -18.04 -1.64 3.80
CA PRO A 257 -17.40 -0.33 3.79
C PRO A 257 -15.89 -0.40 3.55
N LYS A 258 -15.34 0.65 2.94
CA LYS A 258 -13.94 0.79 2.52
C LYS A 258 -13.36 2.14 2.91
N MET A 259 -12.08 2.36 2.63
CA MET A 259 -11.48 3.69 2.66
C MET A 259 -11.24 4.22 1.25
N MET A 260 -11.24 5.53 1.10
CA MET A 260 -10.85 6.25 -0.11
C MET A 260 -9.78 7.26 0.27
N THR A 261 -8.63 7.23 -0.40
CA THR A 261 -7.63 8.29 -0.24
C THR A 261 -7.77 9.34 -1.35
N VAL A 262 -7.59 10.61 -1.01
CA VAL A 262 -7.46 11.71 -1.98
C VAL A 262 -6.10 12.38 -1.82
N GLY A 263 -5.25 12.23 -2.84
CA GLY A 263 -3.90 12.80 -2.87
C GLY A 263 -3.88 14.22 -3.45
N LEU A 264 -3.30 15.16 -2.71
CA LEU A 264 -3.28 16.59 -3.06
C LEU A 264 -1.86 17.15 -2.96
N HIS A 265 -1.47 18.05 -3.87
CA HIS A 265 -0.18 18.74 -3.84
C HIS A 265 -0.40 20.26 -3.86
N CYS A 266 0.28 20.97 -2.96
CA CYS A 266 0.07 22.40 -2.77
C CYS A 266 0.23 23.20 -4.07
N ARG A 267 1.28 22.91 -4.86
CA ARG A 267 1.55 23.58 -6.15
C ARG A 267 0.58 23.23 -7.28
N LEU A 268 -0.15 22.12 -7.17
CA LEU A 268 -1.08 21.63 -8.19
C LEU A 268 -2.52 22.02 -7.85
N ILE A 269 -3.25 21.25 -7.04
CA ILE A 269 -4.66 21.53 -6.72
C ILE A 269 -4.85 22.91 -6.10
N GLY A 270 -3.83 23.47 -5.44
CA GLY A 270 -3.88 24.82 -4.88
C GLY A 270 -4.14 25.92 -5.92
N ARG A 271 -3.96 25.66 -7.22
CA ARG A 271 -4.26 26.62 -8.30
C ARG A 271 -5.78 26.89 -8.38
N PRO A 272 -6.22 28.14 -8.62
CA PRO A 272 -7.65 28.50 -8.54
C PRO A 272 -8.54 27.71 -9.52
N GLY A 273 -8.06 27.42 -10.72
CA GLY A 273 -8.82 26.64 -11.70
C GLY A 273 -8.95 25.15 -11.36
N LYS A 274 -7.99 24.59 -10.61
CA LYS A 274 -7.96 23.17 -10.22
C LYS A 274 -8.76 22.95 -8.94
N ILE A 275 -8.57 23.79 -7.91
CA ILE A 275 -9.24 23.65 -6.61
C ILE A 275 -10.78 23.73 -6.69
N ALA A 276 -11.32 24.37 -7.73
CA ALA A 276 -12.76 24.47 -7.90
C ALA A 276 -13.44 23.09 -7.96
N GLY A 277 -12.77 22.08 -8.53
CA GLY A 277 -13.25 20.70 -8.52
C GLY A 277 -13.26 20.08 -7.14
N LEU A 278 -12.16 20.24 -6.38
CA LEU A 278 -12.07 19.75 -5.00
C LEU A 278 -13.17 20.34 -4.11
N LYS A 279 -13.47 21.64 -4.27
CA LYS A 279 -14.57 22.29 -3.54
C LYS A 279 -15.92 21.62 -3.81
N ARG A 280 -16.26 21.39 -5.08
CA ARG A 280 -17.51 20.74 -5.46
C ARG A 280 -17.57 19.29 -4.98
N PHE A 281 -16.44 18.58 -4.98
CA PHE A 281 -16.36 17.25 -4.38
C PHE A 281 -16.62 17.28 -2.86
N LEU A 282 -16.06 18.24 -2.13
CA LEU A 282 -16.37 18.40 -0.69
C LEU A 282 -17.85 18.71 -0.46
N GLU A 283 -18.47 19.54 -1.30
CA GLU A 283 -19.91 19.80 -1.25
C GLU A 283 -20.73 18.53 -1.54
N HIS A 284 -20.26 17.65 -2.42
CA HIS A 284 -20.88 16.34 -2.68
C HIS A 284 -20.82 15.44 -1.45
N VAL A 285 -19.64 15.32 -0.84
CA VAL A 285 -19.43 14.53 0.38
C VAL A 285 -20.33 15.01 1.52
N GLN A 286 -20.47 16.33 1.70
CA GLN A 286 -21.31 16.93 2.75
C GLN A 286 -22.82 16.62 2.61
N ARG A 287 -23.28 16.16 1.44
CA ARG A 287 -24.67 15.73 1.22
C ARG A 287 -24.90 14.27 1.65
N HIS A 288 -23.86 13.55 2.03
CA HIS A 288 -23.92 12.15 2.44
C HIS A 288 -23.77 12.02 3.96
N GLU A 289 -24.61 11.19 4.55
CA GLU A 289 -24.50 10.83 5.96
C GLU A 289 -23.43 9.76 6.15
N ARG A 290 -22.95 9.60 7.39
CA ARG A 290 -22.08 8.47 7.78
C ARG A 290 -20.81 8.36 6.92
N VAL A 291 -20.24 9.51 6.55
CA VAL A 291 -18.88 9.61 6.02
C VAL A 291 -17.95 9.91 7.18
N TRP A 292 -16.93 9.09 7.37
CA TRP A 292 -15.85 9.39 8.32
C TRP A 292 -14.71 10.05 7.55
N CYS A 293 -14.29 11.25 7.98
CA CYS A 293 -13.17 11.97 7.38
C CYS A 293 -11.95 11.97 8.33
N PRO A 294 -11.20 10.86 8.45
CA PRO A 294 -10.12 10.73 9.42
C PRO A 294 -8.80 11.34 8.95
N ARG A 295 -7.90 11.58 9.91
CA ARG A 295 -6.46 11.56 9.62
C ARG A 295 -6.02 10.11 9.47
N ARG A 296 -4.94 9.88 8.74
CA ARG A 296 -4.42 8.53 8.46
C ARG A 296 -3.96 7.82 9.73
N ILE A 297 -3.41 8.53 10.71
CA ILE A 297 -3.13 7.99 12.05
C ILE A 297 -4.40 7.48 12.76
N ASP A 298 -5.54 8.11 12.55
CA ASP A 298 -6.81 7.68 13.16
C ASP A 298 -7.27 6.35 12.54
N ILE A 299 -7.06 6.16 11.23
CA ILE A 299 -7.24 4.85 10.56
C ILE A 299 -6.29 3.82 11.14
N ALA A 300 -5.00 4.16 11.29
CA ALA A 300 -4.01 3.22 11.80
C ALA A 300 -4.35 2.72 13.21
N GLN A 301 -4.69 3.64 14.10
CA GLN A 301 -5.11 3.33 15.48
C GLN A 301 -6.42 2.56 15.53
N HIS A 302 -7.37 2.90 14.66
CA HIS A 302 -8.63 2.18 14.54
C HIS A 302 -8.38 0.73 14.11
N TRP A 303 -7.62 0.53 13.03
CA TRP A 303 -7.33 -0.79 12.48
C TRP A 303 -6.59 -1.67 13.47
N ALA A 304 -5.57 -1.13 14.15
CA ALA A 304 -4.83 -1.89 15.16
C ALA A 304 -5.70 -2.33 16.35
N ARG A 305 -6.75 -1.58 16.67
CA ARG A 305 -7.71 -1.95 17.73
C ARG A 305 -8.73 -2.99 17.26
N VAL A 306 -9.30 -2.81 16.06
CA VAL A 306 -10.40 -3.65 15.55
C VAL A 306 -9.88 -4.94 14.90
N HIS A 307 -8.79 -4.82 14.16
CA HIS A 307 -8.13 -5.89 13.40
C HIS A 307 -6.65 -5.97 13.80
N PRO A 308 -6.32 -6.40 15.04
CA PRO A 308 -4.93 -6.52 15.47
C PRO A 308 -4.16 -7.53 14.59
N PRO A 309 -2.83 -7.38 14.45
CA PRO A 309 -2.04 -8.30 13.65
C PRO A 309 -2.15 -9.73 14.20
N ALA A 310 -2.50 -10.67 13.33
CA ALA A 310 -2.57 -12.09 13.66
C ALA A 310 -1.48 -12.83 12.89
N ARG A 311 -0.45 -13.30 13.60
CA ARG A 311 0.60 -14.14 13.00
C ARG A 311 0.12 -15.58 12.91
N ALA A 312 -0.04 -16.06 11.68
CA ALA A 312 -0.22 -17.47 11.36
C ALA A 312 1.02 -18.00 10.65
N GLU A 313 1.35 -19.27 10.88
CA GLU A 313 2.37 -19.97 10.10
C GLU A 313 1.90 -20.07 8.65
N ARG A 314 2.67 -19.50 7.73
CA ARG A 314 2.31 -19.44 6.30
C ARG A 314 2.90 -20.65 5.57
N PRO A 315 2.11 -21.48 4.88
CA PRO A 315 2.61 -22.58 4.07
C PRO A 315 3.79 -22.20 3.15
N SER A 316 3.72 -21.02 2.54
CA SER A 316 4.76 -20.48 1.66
C SER A 316 6.07 -20.11 2.36
N ALA A 317 6.06 -19.98 3.68
CA ALA A 317 7.24 -19.65 4.51
C ALA A 317 7.77 -20.86 5.30
N MET A 318 7.09 -22.02 5.28
CA MET A 318 7.53 -23.21 5.98
C MET A 318 8.80 -23.81 5.35
N SER A 319 9.70 -24.32 6.20
CA SER A 319 10.76 -25.21 5.75
C SER A 319 10.14 -26.46 5.09
N ARG A 320 10.93 -27.15 4.26
CA ARG A 320 10.48 -28.37 3.59
C ARG A 320 9.99 -29.42 4.59
N GLU A 321 10.77 -29.66 5.63
CA GLU A 321 10.50 -30.65 6.66
C GLU A 321 9.21 -30.29 7.42
N ARG A 322 9.04 -29.01 7.75
CA ARG A 322 7.85 -28.52 8.44
C ARG A 322 6.60 -28.64 7.57
N PHE A 323 6.68 -28.23 6.30
CA PHE A 323 5.58 -28.32 5.35
C PHE A 323 5.12 -29.77 5.18
N VAL A 324 6.06 -30.70 4.99
CA VAL A 324 5.76 -32.13 4.84
C VAL A 324 5.14 -32.69 6.12
N ALA A 325 5.69 -32.37 7.29
CA ALA A 325 5.15 -32.83 8.57
C ALA A 325 3.71 -32.36 8.81
N VAL A 326 3.36 -31.15 8.37
CA VAL A 326 2.01 -30.57 8.52
C VAL A 326 1.03 -31.16 7.50
N PHE A 327 1.40 -31.24 6.22
CA PHE A 327 0.44 -31.56 5.15
C PHE A 327 0.43 -33.02 4.71
N ALA A 328 1.48 -33.82 4.98
CA ALA A 328 1.46 -35.25 4.66
C ALA A 328 0.31 -36.02 5.36
N PRO A 329 0.00 -35.78 6.66
CA PRO A 329 -1.15 -36.40 7.31
C PRO A 329 -2.49 -36.02 6.66
N VAL A 330 -2.65 -34.76 6.24
CA VAL A 330 -3.85 -34.26 5.54
C VAL A 330 -4.05 -34.99 4.21
N LEU A 331 -2.96 -35.27 3.50
CA LEU A 331 -2.95 -35.94 2.20
C LEU A 331 -3.14 -37.47 2.28
N GLY A 332 -2.84 -38.10 3.42
CA GLY A 332 -3.01 -39.54 3.64
C GLY A 332 -2.17 -40.38 2.66
N PRO A 333 -2.78 -41.32 1.90
CA PRO A 333 -2.07 -42.10 0.86
C PRO A 333 -1.31 -41.26 -0.17
N ALA A 334 -1.72 -40.00 -0.36
CA ALA A 334 -1.07 -39.05 -1.26
C ALA A 334 0.05 -38.23 -0.60
N ALA A 335 0.60 -38.64 0.55
CA ALA A 335 1.62 -37.90 1.31
C ALA A 335 2.84 -37.45 0.47
N TRP A 336 3.19 -38.21 -0.57
CA TRP A 336 4.24 -37.88 -1.53
C TRP A 336 4.00 -36.57 -2.31
N LEU A 337 2.75 -36.08 -2.34
CA LEU A 337 2.42 -34.77 -2.92
C LEU A 337 2.96 -33.60 -2.10
N ALA A 338 3.15 -33.76 -0.78
CA ALA A 338 3.65 -32.69 0.08
C ALA A 338 5.02 -32.18 -0.40
N GLU A 339 5.93 -33.11 -0.63
CA GLU A 339 7.27 -32.88 -1.16
C GLU A 339 7.24 -32.21 -2.54
N ARG A 340 6.37 -32.71 -3.42
CA ARG A 340 6.27 -32.19 -4.80
C ARG A 340 5.66 -30.81 -4.86
N ALA A 341 4.64 -30.55 -4.05
CA ALA A 341 3.99 -29.25 -3.96
C ALA A 341 4.91 -28.20 -3.33
N TRP A 342 5.67 -28.58 -2.29
CA TRP A 342 6.68 -27.68 -1.70
C TRP A 342 7.78 -27.31 -2.71
N ALA A 343 8.12 -28.25 -3.59
CA ALA A 343 9.02 -28.04 -4.72
C ALA A 343 8.35 -27.39 -5.94
N LEU A 344 7.14 -26.82 -5.81
CA LEU A 344 6.58 -25.83 -6.74
C LEU A 344 6.87 -24.41 -6.24
N GLU A 345 6.48 -23.42 -7.04
CA GLU A 345 6.57 -22.00 -6.70
C GLU A 345 5.50 -21.62 -5.66
N LEU A 346 5.65 -22.11 -4.43
CA LEU A 346 4.80 -21.65 -3.32
C LEU A 346 5.11 -20.19 -3.00
N GLY A 347 4.08 -19.42 -2.72
CA GLY A 347 4.11 -17.98 -2.46
C GLY A 347 2.82 -17.55 -1.76
N PRO A 348 2.61 -16.26 -1.44
CA PRO A 348 1.49 -15.82 -0.61
C PRO A 348 0.10 -16.25 -1.11
N ALA A 349 -0.09 -16.36 -2.42
CA ALA A 349 -1.34 -16.89 -3.00
C ALA A 349 -1.70 -18.33 -2.54
N HIS A 350 -0.70 -19.08 -2.08
CA HIS A 350 -0.84 -20.46 -1.58
C HIS A 350 -1.07 -20.51 -0.06
N ASP A 351 -1.07 -19.39 0.66
CA ASP A 351 -1.31 -19.34 2.11
C ASP A 351 -2.81 -19.38 2.44
N SER A 352 -3.53 -20.29 1.78
CA SER A 352 -4.97 -20.53 1.92
C SER A 352 -5.30 -21.98 1.58
N ALA A 353 -6.44 -22.48 2.06
CA ALA A 353 -6.90 -23.81 1.69
C ALA A 353 -7.03 -23.99 0.16
N VAL A 354 -7.61 -23.00 -0.54
CA VAL A 354 -7.76 -23.01 -2.01
C VAL A 354 -6.42 -22.95 -2.73
N GLY A 355 -5.49 -22.13 -2.24
CA GLY A 355 -4.17 -21.97 -2.83
C GLY A 355 -3.32 -23.23 -2.67
N LEU A 356 -3.31 -23.85 -1.50
CA LEU A 356 -2.64 -25.14 -1.32
C LEU A 356 -3.31 -26.27 -2.11
N HIS A 357 -4.64 -26.28 -2.15
CA HIS A 357 -5.38 -27.21 -2.99
C HIS A 357 -4.91 -27.14 -4.44
N ASN A 358 -4.76 -25.92 -4.98
CA ASN A 358 -4.20 -25.70 -6.31
C ASN A 358 -2.79 -26.30 -6.45
N ALA A 359 -1.88 -26.03 -5.51
CA ALA A 359 -0.51 -26.56 -5.56
C ALA A 359 -0.49 -28.10 -5.53
N PHE A 360 -1.28 -28.74 -4.67
CA PHE A 360 -1.37 -30.19 -4.60
C PHE A 360 -1.97 -30.79 -5.88
N CYS A 361 -3.04 -30.21 -6.43
CA CYS A 361 -3.62 -30.66 -7.69
C CYS A 361 -2.63 -30.52 -8.84
N ARG A 362 -1.87 -29.42 -8.91
CA ARG A 362 -0.79 -29.26 -9.90
C ARG A 362 0.30 -30.31 -9.76
N ALA A 363 0.76 -30.57 -8.53
CA ALA A 363 1.75 -31.60 -8.25
C ALA A 363 1.24 -33.01 -8.62
N PHE A 364 -0.05 -33.27 -8.37
CA PHE A 364 -0.72 -34.52 -8.69
C PHE A 364 -0.87 -34.75 -10.18
N ARG A 365 -1.40 -33.76 -10.92
CA ARG A 365 -1.61 -33.85 -12.37
C ARG A 365 -0.29 -33.94 -13.15
N ARG A 366 0.81 -33.44 -12.59
CA ARG A 366 2.17 -33.62 -13.15
C ARG A 366 2.76 -35.00 -12.88
N ALA A 367 2.20 -35.79 -11.96
CA ALA A 367 2.72 -37.11 -11.64
C ALA A 367 2.43 -38.13 -12.76
N GLY A 368 3.35 -39.07 -12.95
CA GLY A 368 3.21 -40.13 -13.95
C GLY A 368 1.98 -41.03 -13.68
N PRO A 369 1.50 -41.78 -14.70
CA PRO A 369 0.34 -42.66 -14.58
C PRO A 369 0.43 -43.65 -13.41
N GLU A 370 1.63 -44.19 -13.12
CA GLU A 370 1.85 -45.13 -12.01
C GLU A 370 1.58 -44.50 -10.64
N ALA A 371 2.11 -43.31 -10.39
CA ALA A 371 1.92 -42.59 -9.12
C ALA A 371 0.46 -42.17 -8.89
N ARG A 372 -0.26 -41.85 -9.98
CA ARG A 372 -1.69 -41.55 -9.93
C ARG A 372 -2.54 -42.82 -9.73
N SER A 373 -2.16 -43.92 -10.37
CA SER A 373 -2.86 -45.21 -10.24
C SER A 373 -2.68 -45.84 -8.86
N ALA A 374 -1.53 -45.62 -8.19
CA ALA A 374 -1.30 -46.04 -6.82
C ALA A 374 -2.33 -45.43 -5.83
N LEU A 375 -2.82 -44.21 -6.11
CA LEU A 375 -3.87 -43.59 -5.31
C LEU A 375 -5.25 -44.27 -5.50
N ALA A 376 -5.52 -44.74 -6.73
CA ALA A 376 -6.77 -45.43 -7.05
C ALA A 376 -6.84 -46.83 -6.39
N ALA A 377 -5.71 -47.52 -6.24
CA ALA A 377 -5.63 -48.82 -5.59
C ALA A 377 -6.03 -48.80 -4.09
N ASP A 378 -5.84 -47.66 -3.41
CA ASP A 378 -6.22 -47.46 -2.01
C ASP A 378 -7.67 -46.95 -1.84
N SER A 379 -8.35 -46.55 -2.91
CA SER A 379 -9.75 -46.12 -2.86
C SER A 379 -10.68 -47.33 -2.74
N ALA A 380 -11.24 -47.54 -1.55
CA ALA A 380 -12.18 -48.63 -1.28
C ALA A 380 -13.43 -48.51 -2.17
N GLY A 381 -13.48 -49.25 -3.30
CA GLY A 381 -14.67 -49.27 -4.14
C GLY A 381 -14.51 -49.73 -5.60
N GLY A 382 -13.30 -50.01 -6.09
CA GLY A 382 -13.12 -50.44 -7.49
C GLY A 382 -13.45 -49.34 -8.51
N LEU A 383 -13.31 -48.07 -8.10
CA LEU A 383 -13.47 -46.90 -8.97
C LEU A 383 -12.41 -46.91 -10.09
N SER A 384 -12.75 -46.31 -11.23
CA SER A 384 -11.74 -46.01 -12.24
C SER A 384 -10.69 -45.04 -11.67
N ALA A 385 -9.47 -45.08 -12.20
CA ALA A 385 -8.41 -44.18 -11.75
C ALA A 385 -8.83 -42.70 -11.84
N ASP A 386 -9.53 -42.31 -12.91
CA ASP A 386 -10.01 -40.94 -13.11
C ASP A 386 -11.05 -40.53 -12.05
N ALA A 387 -12.01 -41.41 -11.72
CA ALA A 387 -13.01 -41.12 -10.70
C ALA A 387 -12.39 -41.03 -9.28
N ALA A 388 -11.38 -41.85 -8.99
CA ALA A 388 -10.63 -41.76 -7.74
C ALA A 388 -9.80 -40.47 -7.65
N CYS A 389 -9.27 -39.99 -8.78
CA CYS A 389 -8.56 -38.71 -8.87
C CYS A 389 -9.50 -37.53 -8.58
N ASP A 390 -10.66 -37.49 -9.23
CA ASP A 390 -11.62 -36.39 -9.06
C ASP A 390 -12.17 -36.36 -7.63
N GLY A 391 -12.48 -37.52 -7.05
CA GLY A 391 -12.90 -37.65 -5.65
C GLY A 391 -11.84 -37.18 -4.66
N PHE A 392 -10.56 -37.47 -4.92
CA PHE A 392 -9.45 -36.98 -4.10
C PHE A 392 -9.33 -35.46 -4.16
N GLU A 393 -9.38 -34.86 -5.35
CA GLU A 393 -9.27 -33.40 -5.50
C GLU A 393 -10.42 -32.70 -4.75
N GLN A 394 -11.65 -33.20 -4.83
CA GLN A 394 -12.79 -32.61 -4.10
C GLN A 394 -12.64 -32.75 -2.57
N ALA A 395 -12.30 -33.95 -2.08
CA ALA A 395 -12.13 -34.20 -0.65
C ALA A 395 -10.91 -33.49 -0.03
N LEU A 396 -9.89 -33.19 -0.85
CA LEU A 396 -8.69 -32.48 -0.38
C LEU A 396 -9.00 -31.05 0.05
N LEU A 397 -9.86 -30.33 -0.67
CA LEU A 397 -10.18 -28.95 -0.33
C LEU A 397 -10.84 -28.85 1.05
N GLU A 398 -11.79 -29.74 1.36
CA GLU A 398 -12.46 -29.75 2.66
C GLU A 398 -11.49 -30.08 3.80
N ARG A 399 -10.61 -31.07 3.61
CA ARG A 399 -9.55 -31.37 4.60
C ARG A 399 -8.59 -30.20 4.81
N LEU A 400 -8.29 -29.41 3.77
CA LEU A 400 -7.42 -28.24 3.90
C LEU A 400 -8.07 -27.10 4.66
N LYS A 401 -9.40 -26.92 4.54
CA LYS A 401 -10.16 -25.92 5.31
C LYS A 401 -10.18 -26.21 6.81
N GLU A 402 -9.91 -27.45 7.23
CA GLU A 402 -9.80 -27.82 8.66
C GLU A 402 -8.47 -27.39 9.28
N VAL A 403 -7.41 -27.20 8.47
CA VAL A 403 -6.05 -26.89 8.94
C VAL A 403 -5.57 -25.50 8.55
N LEU A 404 -6.27 -24.82 7.63
CA LEU A 404 -5.97 -23.47 7.18
C LEU A 404 -7.22 -22.60 7.15
N PRO A 405 -7.07 -21.29 7.40
CA PRO A 405 -8.14 -20.32 7.25
C PRO A 405 -8.58 -20.10 5.79
#